data_AF-A0A1B9APB7-F1
#
_entry.id   AF-A0A1B9APB7-F1
#
_cell.length_a   1.000
_cell.length_b   1.000
_cell.length_c   1.000
_cell.angle_alpha   90.00
_cell.angle_beta   90.00
_cell.angle_gamma   90.00
#
_symmetry.space_group_name_H-M   'P 1'
#
loop_
_entity.id
_entity.type
_entity.pdbx_description
1 polymer ?
#
loop_
_entity_poly.entity_id
_entity_poly.type
_entity_poly.pdbx_seq_one_letter_code
_entity_poly.pdbx_strand_id
1 'polypeptide(L)'
;MIMIFPSKKDKWMGFGIWWVLVLVGWLFFESLFNEFDIFGMVISVIMIVLSLSLWFNTFYGIGEETLTIKYGPFTKLIKIEEIRFIRFARNPFTAPALSIERI
;
A
#
# COMPACT_ATOMS: atom_id res chain seq x y z
N MET A 1 -16.27 -11.12 16.52
CA MET A 1 -14.83 -10.82 16.78
C MET A 1 -14.13 -10.51 15.45
N ILE A 2 -13.24 -9.52 15.36
CA ILE A 2 -12.54 -9.20 14.09
C ILE A 2 -11.16 -9.85 14.10
N MET A 3 -10.86 -10.68 13.09
CA MET A 3 -9.53 -11.24 12.86
C MET A 3 -8.75 -10.39 11.86
N ILE A 4 -7.50 -10.04 12.17
CA ILE A 4 -6.64 -9.19 11.32
C ILE A 4 -5.54 -10.04 10.69
N PHE A 5 -5.44 -10.00 9.36
CA PHE A 5 -4.44 -10.67 8.56
C PHE A 5 -3.57 -9.63 7.85
N PRO A 6 -2.28 -9.48 8.20
CA PRO A 6 -1.39 -8.59 7.48
C PRO A 6 -1.19 -9.10 6.04
N SER A 7 -1.04 -8.17 5.09
CA SER A 7 -0.72 -8.57 3.71
C SER A 7 0.65 -9.22 3.63
N LYS A 8 0.76 -10.34 2.92
CA LYS A 8 2.05 -10.94 2.56
C LYS A 8 2.88 -9.91 1.79
N LYS A 9 4.15 -9.77 2.16
CA LYS A 9 5.09 -8.83 1.55
C LYS A 9 6.07 -9.58 0.68
N ASP A 10 5.91 -9.49 -0.64
CA ASP A 10 6.88 -10.06 -1.56
C ASP A 10 8.12 -9.18 -1.65
N LYS A 11 9.31 -9.82 -1.69
CA LYS A 11 10.60 -9.12 -1.76
C LYS A 11 10.68 -8.17 -2.95
N TRP A 12 10.13 -8.57 -4.11
CA TRP A 12 10.09 -7.74 -5.31
C TRP A 12 9.24 -6.48 -5.12
N MET A 13 8.06 -6.61 -4.51
CA MET A 13 7.18 -5.47 -4.21
C MET A 13 7.85 -4.52 -3.21
N GLY A 14 8.53 -5.09 -2.20
CA GLY A 14 9.35 -4.31 -1.28
C GLY A 14 10.45 -3.56 -1.98
N PHE A 15 11.23 -4.22 -2.83
CA PHE A 15 12.30 -3.57 -3.60
C PHE A 15 11.77 -2.38 -4.41
N GLY A 16 10.62 -2.53 -5.08
CA GLY A 16 9.98 -1.44 -5.82
C GLY A 16 9.61 -0.25 -4.92
N ILE A 17 8.93 -0.49 -3.80
CA ILE A 17 8.49 0.59 -2.88
C ILE A 17 9.69 1.29 -2.24
N TRP A 18 10.69 0.54 -1.78
CA TRP A 18 11.89 1.10 -1.18
C TRP A 18 12.73 1.87 -2.19
N TRP A 19 12.82 1.41 -3.44
CA TRP A 19 13.48 2.15 -4.51
C TRP A 19 12.81 3.50 -4.80
N VAL A 20 11.47 3.52 -4.87
CA VAL A 20 10.70 4.76 -5.02
C VAL A 20 10.95 5.71 -3.83
N LEU A 21 10.98 5.18 -2.61
CA LEU A 21 11.28 5.99 -1.41
C LEU A 21 12.67 6.62 -1.47
N VAL A 22 13.69 5.90 -1.95
CA VAL A 22 15.05 6.44 -2.12
C VAL A 22 15.05 7.56 -3.16
N LEU A 23 14.40 7.37 -4.31
CA LEU A 23 14.32 8.40 -5.36
C LEU A 23 13.60 9.66 -4.88
N VAL A 24 12.46 9.51 -4.21
CA VAL A 24 11.70 10.65 -3.67
C VAL A 24 12.47 11.33 -2.53
N GLY A 25 13.19 10.57 -1.70
CA GLY A 25 14.06 11.11 -0.67
C GLY A 25 15.22 11.92 -1.24
N TRP A 26 15.78 11.49 -2.37
CA TRP A 26 16.79 12.25 -3.11
C TRP A 26 16.22 13.56 -3.67
N LEU A 27 15.03 13.52 -4.29
CA LEU A 27 14.35 14.73 -4.79
C LEU A 27 14.06 15.73 -3.66
N PHE A 28 13.63 15.24 -2.49
CA PHE A 28 13.45 16.08 -1.32
C PHE A 28 14.75 16.74 -0.87
N PHE A 29 15.87 16.00 -0.88
CA PHE A 29 17.19 16.52 -0.52
C PHE A 29 17.65 17.61 -1.50
N GLU A 30 17.50 17.37 -2.80
CA GLU A 30 17.80 18.35 -3.87
C GLU A 30 16.98 19.64 -3.67
N SER A 31 15.67 19.52 -3.43
CA SER A 31 14.78 20.65 -3.18
C SER A 31 15.09 21.41 -1.88
N LEU A 32 15.83 20.81 -0.94
CA LEU A 32 16.18 21.41 0.34
C LEU A 32 17.54 22.09 0.35
N PHE A 33 18.52 21.49 -0.31
CA PHE A 33 19.92 21.92 -0.20
C PHE A 33 20.48 22.58 -1.47
N ASN A 34 19.96 22.23 -2.65
CA ASN A 34 20.49 22.74 -3.91
C ASN A 34 19.59 23.80 -4.53
N GLU A 35 18.30 23.50 -4.66
CA GLU A 35 17.30 24.41 -5.22
C GLU A 35 16.12 24.53 -4.26
N PHE A 36 16.11 25.58 -3.43
CA PHE A 36 15.07 25.75 -2.42
C PHE A 36 13.68 25.87 -3.06
N ASP A 37 12.96 24.76 -3.10
CA ASP A 37 11.63 24.64 -3.70
C ASP A 37 10.65 24.00 -2.71
N ILE A 38 9.78 24.85 -2.15
CA ILE A 38 8.75 24.45 -1.20
C ILE A 38 7.74 23.50 -1.86
N PHE A 39 7.42 23.70 -3.14
CA PHE A 39 6.45 22.84 -3.83
C PHE A 39 7.00 21.43 -4.00
N GLY A 40 8.25 21.29 -4.47
CA GLY A 40 8.97 20.02 -4.57
C GLY A 40 9.06 19.29 -3.22
N MET A 41 9.34 20.02 -2.14
CA MET A 41 9.34 19.44 -0.79
C MET A 41 7.99 18.87 -0.38
N VAL A 42 6.91 19.66 -0.52
CA VAL A 42 5.57 19.25 -0.10
C VAL A 42 5.12 18.02 -0.87
N ILE A 43 5.33 18.00 -2.18
CA ILE A 43 5.02 16.84 -3.03
C ILE A 43 5.81 15.61 -2.59
N SER A 44 7.12 15.77 -2.33
CA SER A 44 7.98 14.66 -1.92
C SER A 44 7.55 14.07 -0.58
N VAL A 45 7.20 14.91 0.41
CA VAL A 45 6.68 14.46 1.71
C VAL A 45 5.37 13.68 1.54
N ILE A 46 4.43 14.16 0.74
CA ILE A 46 3.17 13.47 0.45
C ILE A 46 3.46 12.09 -0.15
N MET A 47 4.36 12.01 -1.13
CA MET A 47 4.75 10.76 -1.78
C MET A 47 5.41 9.77 -0.82
N ILE A 48 6.27 10.23 0.08
CA ILE A 48 6.89 9.40 1.12
C ILE A 48 5.83 8.84 2.06
N VAL A 49 4.93 9.70 2.58
CA VAL A 49 3.87 9.28 3.50
C VAL A 49 2.93 8.27 2.85
N LEU A 50 2.53 8.49 1.59
CA LEU A 50 1.70 7.54 0.85
C LEU A 50 2.40 6.20 0.64
N SER A 51 3.68 6.21 0.25
CA SER A 51 4.47 4.99 0.02
C SER A 51 4.67 4.18 1.30
N LEU A 52 5.01 4.85 2.42
CA LEU A 52 5.12 4.21 3.73
C LEU A 52 3.76 3.70 4.22
N SER A 53 2.69 4.44 3.99
CA SER A 53 1.34 4.00 4.35
C SER A 53 0.98 2.73 3.59
N LEU A 54 1.24 2.64 2.29
CA LEU A 54 1.04 1.40 1.52
C LEU A 54 1.85 0.22 2.10
N TRP A 55 3.07 0.46 2.57
CA TRP A 55 3.92 -0.59 3.14
C TRP A 55 3.49 -1.09 4.51
N PHE A 56 3.04 -0.20 5.40
CA PHE A 56 2.73 -0.51 6.80
C PHE A 56 1.24 -0.72 7.08
N ASN A 57 0.33 -0.05 6.36
CA ASN A 57 -1.12 -0.07 6.61
C ASN A 57 -1.91 -1.01 5.70
N THR A 58 -1.26 -1.95 5.01
CA THR A 58 -1.97 -2.91 4.14
C THR A 58 -2.28 -4.22 4.88
N PHE A 59 -3.56 -4.43 5.19
CA PHE A 59 -4.07 -5.62 5.90
C PHE A 59 -5.53 -5.93 5.55
N TYR A 60 -5.96 -7.13 5.91
CA TYR A 60 -7.31 -7.63 5.75
C TYR A 60 -7.92 -7.88 7.13
N GLY A 61 -9.12 -7.36 7.39
CA GLY A 61 -9.90 -7.64 8.59
C GLY A 61 -11.11 -8.49 8.22
N ILE A 62 -11.28 -9.64 8.86
CA ILE A 62 -12.44 -10.51 8.69
C ILE A 62 -13.32 -10.37 9.93
N GLY A 63 -14.48 -9.75 9.77
CA GLY A 63 -15.57 -9.72 10.76
C GLY A 63 -16.61 -10.80 10.48
N GLU A 64 -17.72 -10.79 11.23
CA GLU A 64 -18.79 -11.77 11.09
C GLU A 64 -19.54 -11.65 9.75
N GLU A 65 -19.79 -10.42 9.30
CA GLU A 65 -20.53 -10.16 8.05
C GLU A 65 -19.72 -9.38 7.01
N THR A 66 -18.53 -8.88 7.38
CA THR A 66 -17.76 -7.95 6.55
C THR A 66 -16.29 -8.35 6.41
N LEU A 67 -15.79 -8.18 5.19
CA LEU A 67 -14.38 -8.19 4.85
C LEU A 67 -13.90 -6.75 4.68
N THR A 68 -13.03 -6.32 5.59
CA THR A 68 -12.32 -5.05 5.53
C THR A 68 -11.00 -5.24 4.81
N ILE A 69 -10.72 -4.43 3.80
CA ILE A 69 -9.45 -4.39 3.09
C ILE A 69 -8.87 -2.99 3.27
N LYS A 70 -7.77 -2.89 4.01
CA LYS A 70 -7.01 -1.65 4.14
C LYS A 70 -5.77 -1.72 3.25
N TYR A 71 -5.53 -0.66 2.47
CA TYR A 71 -4.38 -0.54 1.58
C TYR A 71 -3.88 0.90 1.60
N GLY A 72 -2.88 1.15 2.43
CA GLY A 72 -2.43 2.50 2.73
C GLY A 72 -3.50 3.34 3.44
N PRO A 73 -3.81 4.57 2.97
CA PRO A 73 -4.83 5.42 3.59
C PRO A 73 -6.26 5.01 3.24
N PHE A 74 -6.44 4.11 2.27
CA PHE A 74 -7.76 3.72 1.78
C PHE A 74 -8.26 2.46 2.50
N THR A 75 -9.57 2.43 2.73
CA THR A 75 -10.26 1.27 3.32
C THR A 75 -11.43 0.91 2.42
N LYS A 76 -11.57 -0.38 2.09
CA LYS A 76 -12.70 -0.94 1.36
C LYS A 76 -13.41 -1.95 2.25
N LEU A 77 -14.72 -1.85 2.33
CA LEU A 77 -15.59 -2.78 3.05
C LEU A 77 -16.39 -3.58 2.02
N ILE A 78 -16.43 -4.90 2.19
CA ILE A 78 -17.17 -5.83 1.34
C ILE A 78 -18.03 -6.70 2.26
N LYS A 79 -19.32 -6.84 1.97
CA LYS A 79 -20.16 -7.80 2.70
C LYS A 79 -19.83 -9.21 2.25
N ILE A 80 -19.68 -10.15 3.19
CA ILE A 80 -19.30 -11.53 2.87
C ILE A 80 -20.36 -12.19 1.98
N GLU A 81 -21.64 -11.87 2.18
CA GLU A 81 -22.76 -12.35 1.37
C GLU A 81 -22.68 -11.93 -0.11
N GLU A 82 -21.98 -10.84 -0.43
CA GLU A 82 -21.79 -10.35 -1.80
C GLU A 82 -20.67 -11.10 -2.54
N ILE A 83 -19.84 -11.87 -1.83
CA ILE A 83 -18.72 -12.61 -2.41
C ILE A 83 -19.25 -13.83 -3.15
N ARG A 84 -19.33 -13.73 -4.49
CA ARG A 84 -19.80 -14.84 -5.34
C ARG A 84 -18.74 -15.89 -5.63
N PHE A 85 -17.47 -15.49 -5.75
CA PHE A 85 -16.36 -16.36 -6.10
C PHE A 85 -15.07 -15.89 -5.45
N ILE A 86 -14.29 -16.84 -4.96
CA ILE A 86 -12.91 -16.65 -4.47
C ILE A 86 -12.00 -17.41 -5.44
N ARG A 87 -10.91 -16.79 -5.89
CA ARG A 87 -9.98 -17.44 -6.82
C ARG A 87 -8.55 -17.13 -6.44
N PHE A 88 -7.68 -18.12 -6.60
CA PHE A 88 -6.26 -17.87 -6.57
C PHE A 88 -5.86 -17.04 -7.79
N ALA A 89 -5.22 -15.89 -7.56
CA ALA A 89 -4.70 -15.05 -8.63
C ALA A 89 -3.20 -14.80 -8.42
N ARG A 90 -2.43 -14.90 -9.51
CA ARG A 90 -1.00 -14.64 -9.55
C ARG A 90 -0.70 -13.49 -10.49
N ASN A 91 -1.16 -12.31 -10.12
CA ASN A 91 -1.02 -11.09 -10.90
C ASN A 91 -0.91 -9.95 -9.89
N PRO A 92 -0.01 -8.96 -10.03
CA PRO A 92 0.10 -7.85 -9.08
C PRO A 92 -1.05 -6.82 -9.21
N PHE A 93 -1.66 -6.64 -10.39
CA PHE A 93 -2.57 -5.51 -10.70
C PHE A 93 -4.06 -5.72 -10.39
N THR A 94 -4.51 -6.95 -10.17
CA THR A 94 -5.92 -7.27 -9.85
C THR A 94 -6.43 -6.81 -8.46
N ALA A 95 -5.57 -6.31 -7.56
CA ALA A 95 -5.93 -5.84 -6.23
C ALA A 95 -4.76 -5.06 -5.59
N PRO A 96 -5.05 -4.09 -4.70
CA PRO A 96 -4.01 -3.38 -3.95
C PRO A 96 -3.47 -4.27 -2.82
N ALA A 97 -2.46 -5.08 -3.13
CA ALA A 97 -1.81 -6.00 -2.20
C ALA A 97 -0.29 -5.96 -2.38
N LEU A 98 0.46 -6.24 -1.30
CA LEU A 98 1.93 -6.28 -1.33
C LEU A 98 2.50 -7.64 -1.82
N SER A 99 1.64 -8.50 -2.38
CA SER A 99 1.95 -9.84 -2.86
C SER A 99 1.33 -10.11 -4.23
N ILE A 100 2.07 -10.83 -5.06
CA ILE A 100 1.65 -11.35 -6.36
C ILE A 100 0.68 -12.52 -6.18
N GLU A 101 0.94 -13.37 -5.18
CA GLU A 101 0.11 -14.53 -4.85
C GLU A 101 -1.00 -14.11 -3.88
N ARG A 102 -2.24 -14.44 -4.25
CA ARG A 102 -3.43 -14.06 -3.48
C ARG A 102 -4.58 -15.05 -3.67
N ILE A 103 -5.40 -15.16 -2.63
CA ILE A 103 -6.66 -15.90 -2.53
C ILE A 103 -7.77 -14.88 -2.30
#